data_AF-A0A1B0D371-F1
#
_entry.id   AF-A0A1B0D371-F1
#
_cell.length_a   1.000
_cell.length_b   1.000
_cell.length_c   1.000
_cell.angle_alpha   90.00
_cell.angle_beta   90.00
_cell.angle_gamma   90.00
#
_symmetry.space_group_name_H-M   'P 1'
#
loop_
_entity.id
_entity.type
_entity.pdbx_description
1 polymer ?
#
loop_
_entity_poly.entity_id
_entity_poly.type
_entity_poly.pdbx_seq_one_letter_code
_entity_poly.pdbx_strand_id
1 'polypeptide(L)'
;MLRAQPSIHIQQTFELTDNLSSVSSENRYTVRAGTGEALFYASETSSKNNRLIWGSSRPFSMHLTDKTNQESLTLHRSMGVGPFCCTCVGQSLQVWTPPGNLLGYVEEGYSFTTCDFVVLSSYKEIMYHICGPKSYTGYLPKESSFRMLSPDYLTQVGTISRSWNSDVSMYTLNVYFADQDLDVKKKALFLGAAFLIQIITDWNRNTCTSKAVAAVAATSDSRQKAKSMRITMSKIRAGPVVDILGDEMTRIIWDLIKEKLILPFLDIELHVYDLGIENRDATDDRVTVECAEAVKKYNVGIKCATITPDEKRVEEFKLKQMWKSPNGTIRNILGGTVFREAIICRNIPRLVTGWEKPIIIGRHAHADQYKATDFVVPGAGKLELKFTPQSGDTVSFVVHEYKGPGVALAMYNTDASITDFAHSSFKYALARKYPLYLSTKNTILKNSDIFEDIYNRDYKKDFEAAGIWYEHRLIDDMVAYAMKSEGGFVWACKNYDGDVQSDSVAQGYGSLGLMTSVLVCPDGKTVESEAAHGTVTRHYRMYQQGKETSTNPIASIFAWTRGLLHRAKLDNNAELKRFAETLEKVCIDTIEAGFMTKDLAICIKGMNGVKREDYLETFAFMDKLAENLRKALAK
;
A
#
# COMPACT_ATOMS: atom_id res chain seq x y z
N MET A 1 14.65 -40.13 -9.29
CA MET A 1 13.37 -39.55 -9.74
C MET A 1 13.29 -39.30 -11.25
N LEU A 2 14.39 -38.97 -11.96
CA LEU A 2 14.37 -38.73 -13.42
C LEU A 2 14.45 -39.98 -14.32
N ARG A 3 14.79 -41.15 -13.76
CA ARG A 3 15.14 -42.39 -14.50
C ARG A 3 14.03 -42.96 -15.40
N ALA A 4 12.76 -42.60 -15.18
CA ALA A 4 11.63 -43.11 -15.94
C ALA A 4 10.69 -42.01 -16.46
N GLN A 5 11.20 -40.77 -16.55
CA GLN A 5 10.38 -39.63 -16.96
C GLN A 5 10.57 -39.34 -18.46
N PRO A 6 9.52 -39.46 -19.29
CA PRO A 6 9.57 -39.12 -20.71
C PRO A 6 9.51 -37.60 -20.93
N SER A 7 8.93 -36.88 -19.97
CA SER A 7 8.92 -35.42 -19.96
C SER A 7 8.92 -34.85 -18.55
N ILE A 8 9.39 -33.61 -18.44
CA ILE A 8 9.48 -32.85 -17.19
C ILE A 8 8.87 -31.47 -17.44
N HIS A 9 8.05 -31.01 -16.50
CA HIS A 9 7.38 -29.71 -16.52
C HIS A 9 7.92 -28.84 -15.40
N ILE A 10 8.40 -27.65 -15.71
CA ILE A 10 8.97 -26.71 -14.75
C ILE A 10 8.04 -25.50 -14.67
N GLN A 11 7.58 -25.20 -13.46
CA GLN A 11 6.70 -24.07 -13.19
C GLN A 11 7.25 -23.27 -12.02
N GLN A 12 7.43 -21.96 -12.22
CA GLN A 12 7.83 -21.07 -11.14
C GLN A 12 6.68 -20.96 -10.12
N THR A 13 7.04 -21.01 -8.84
CA THR A 13 6.12 -20.95 -7.70
C THR A 13 6.30 -19.60 -7.03
N PHE A 14 5.20 -18.86 -6.84
CA PHE A 14 5.22 -17.50 -6.29
C PHE A 14 5.04 -17.55 -4.77
N GLU A 15 5.87 -16.83 -4.01
CA GLU A 15 5.54 -16.43 -2.64
C GLU A 15 5.16 -14.94 -2.62
N LEU A 16 4.13 -14.59 -1.86
CA LEU A 16 3.58 -13.24 -1.74
C LEU A 16 4.60 -12.17 -1.29
N THR A 17 5.73 -12.59 -0.71
CA THR A 17 6.84 -11.73 -0.27
C THR A 17 7.64 -11.11 -1.41
N ASP A 18 7.55 -11.68 -2.62
CA ASP A 18 8.38 -11.28 -3.76
C ASP A 18 7.97 -9.94 -4.37
N ASN A 19 6.73 -9.52 -4.12
CA ASN A 19 6.20 -8.22 -4.53
C ASN A 19 6.48 -7.10 -3.51
N LEU A 20 7.01 -7.43 -2.32
CA LEU A 20 7.14 -6.51 -1.19
C LEU A 20 8.57 -6.01 -0.93
N SER A 21 9.58 -6.46 -1.69
CA SER A 21 10.97 -6.05 -1.48
C SER A 21 11.58 -5.38 -2.71
N SER A 22 12.35 -4.30 -2.50
CA SER A 22 13.08 -3.58 -3.56
C SER A 22 14.28 -4.37 -4.13
N VAL A 23 14.51 -5.57 -3.61
CA VAL A 23 15.54 -6.53 -4.01
C VAL A 23 14.81 -7.67 -4.71
N SER A 24 15.32 -8.19 -5.84
CA SER A 24 14.75 -9.42 -6.43
C SER A 24 14.59 -10.48 -5.34
N SER A 25 13.49 -11.21 -5.33
CA SER A 25 13.35 -12.37 -4.47
C SER A 25 14.22 -13.54 -4.97
N GLU A 26 14.34 -14.55 -4.12
CA GLU A 26 14.90 -15.84 -4.49
C GLU A 26 13.87 -16.63 -5.28
N ASN A 27 14.21 -17.01 -6.53
CA ASN A 27 13.27 -17.73 -7.36
C ASN A 27 12.99 -19.13 -6.81
N ARG A 28 11.73 -19.56 -6.85
CA ARG A 28 11.32 -20.92 -6.50
C ARG A 28 10.57 -21.57 -7.65
N TYR A 29 10.76 -22.86 -7.85
CA TYR A 29 10.11 -23.63 -8.92
C TYR A 29 9.65 -24.99 -8.41
N THR A 30 8.58 -25.50 -9.01
CA THR A 30 8.17 -26.89 -8.87
C THR A 30 8.46 -27.62 -10.16
N VAL A 31 9.20 -28.72 -10.08
CA VAL A 31 9.53 -29.61 -11.20
C VAL A 31 8.62 -30.83 -11.12
N ARG A 32 7.80 -31.05 -12.15
CA ARG A 32 6.80 -32.12 -12.21
C ARG A 32 7.11 -33.13 -13.31
N ALA A 33 6.69 -34.37 -13.11
CA ALA A 33 6.63 -35.41 -14.11
C ALA A 33 5.61 -35.08 -15.21
N GLY A 34 5.67 -35.77 -16.34
CA GLY A 34 4.62 -35.73 -17.37
C GLY A 34 3.22 -36.09 -16.88
N THR A 35 3.14 -36.86 -15.78
CA THR A 35 1.89 -37.22 -15.10
C THR A 35 1.34 -36.13 -14.17
N GLY A 36 2.11 -35.06 -13.93
CA GLY A 36 1.77 -33.98 -12.99
C GLY A 36 2.30 -34.16 -11.55
N GLU A 37 2.85 -35.34 -11.22
CA GLU A 37 3.48 -35.61 -9.91
C GLU A 37 4.69 -34.67 -9.69
N ALA A 38 4.78 -34.03 -8.53
CA ALA A 38 5.93 -33.20 -8.17
C ALA A 38 7.15 -34.10 -7.89
N LEU A 39 8.22 -33.89 -8.67
CA LEU A 39 9.49 -34.60 -8.55
C LEU A 39 10.49 -33.84 -7.67
N PHE A 40 10.60 -32.52 -7.88
CA PHE A 40 11.50 -31.67 -7.10
C PHE A 40 10.88 -30.31 -6.78
N TYR A 41 11.28 -29.75 -5.65
CA TYR A 41 11.12 -28.34 -5.32
C TYR A 41 12.48 -27.67 -5.48
N ALA A 42 12.56 -26.62 -6.30
CA ALA A 42 13.79 -25.89 -6.56
C ALA A 42 13.73 -24.53 -5.86
N SER A 43 14.73 -24.20 -5.06
CA SER A 43 14.86 -22.89 -4.40
C SER A 43 16.20 -22.23 -4.71
N GLU A 44 16.16 -20.96 -5.06
CA GLU A 44 17.36 -20.17 -5.28
C GLU A 44 17.95 -19.69 -3.95
N THR A 45 19.27 -19.69 -3.84
CA THR A 45 20.02 -18.95 -2.83
C THR A 45 20.97 -17.98 -3.52
N SER A 46 20.84 -16.70 -3.20
CA SER A 46 21.73 -15.64 -3.68
C SER A 46 21.94 -14.60 -2.58
N SER A 47 22.87 -13.66 -2.74
CA SER A 47 23.06 -12.59 -1.75
C SER A 47 22.18 -11.38 -2.10
N LYS A 48 21.64 -10.69 -1.08
CA LYS A 48 20.87 -9.44 -1.27
C LYS A 48 21.64 -8.40 -2.08
N ASN A 49 22.95 -8.28 -1.85
CA ASN A 49 23.83 -7.36 -2.60
C ASN A 49 23.93 -7.77 -4.08
N ASN A 50 24.07 -9.07 -4.37
CA ASN A 50 24.11 -9.53 -5.76
C ASN A 50 22.76 -9.35 -6.46
N ARG A 51 21.65 -9.53 -5.73
CA ARG A 51 20.29 -9.27 -6.24
C ARG A 51 20.03 -7.79 -6.50
N LEU A 52 20.63 -6.90 -5.70
CA LEU A 52 20.50 -5.45 -5.85
C LEU A 52 21.37 -4.89 -6.99
N ILE A 53 22.63 -5.33 -7.08
CA ILE A 53 23.62 -4.79 -8.01
C ILE A 53 23.48 -5.43 -9.39
N TRP A 54 23.30 -6.74 -9.45
CA TRP A 54 23.33 -7.51 -10.69
C TRP A 54 21.96 -7.98 -11.17
N GLY A 55 20.90 -7.76 -10.38
CA GLY A 55 19.53 -8.12 -10.74
C GLY A 55 19.42 -9.58 -11.18
N SER A 56 18.93 -9.82 -12.40
CA SER A 56 18.82 -11.16 -13.00
C SER A 56 20.13 -11.71 -13.58
N SER A 57 21.20 -10.90 -13.70
CA SER A 57 22.55 -11.32 -14.10
C SER A 57 23.41 -11.83 -12.94
N ARG A 58 22.82 -11.88 -11.74
CA ARG A 58 23.50 -12.33 -10.51
C ARG A 58 23.98 -13.78 -10.58
N PRO A 59 25.09 -14.09 -9.90
CA PRO A 59 25.39 -15.47 -9.54
C PRO A 59 24.37 -15.97 -8.50
N PHE A 60 24.00 -17.24 -8.60
CA PHE A 60 23.11 -17.89 -7.64
C PHE A 60 23.37 -19.40 -7.59
N SER A 61 22.89 -20.03 -6.53
CA SER A 61 22.79 -21.48 -6.39
C SER A 61 21.32 -21.89 -6.40
N MET A 62 20.95 -22.88 -7.21
CA MET A 62 19.60 -23.45 -7.20
C MET A 62 19.66 -24.83 -6.56
N HIS A 63 18.88 -25.02 -5.50
CA HIS A 63 18.85 -26.25 -4.71
C HIS A 63 17.58 -27.01 -5.06
N LEU A 64 17.72 -28.21 -5.66
CA LEU A 64 16.58 -29.07 -5.98
C LEU A 64 16.47 -30.14 -4.90
N THR A 65 15.42 -30.04 -4.08
CA THR A 65 15.08 -31.03 -3.07
C THR A 65 13.97 -31.96 -3.56
N ASP A 66 14.05 -33.21 -3.15
CA ASP A 66 13.00 -34.18 -3.42
C ASP A 66 11.84 -34.08 -2.41
N LYS A 67 10.83 -34.94 -2.55
CA LYS A 67 9.67 -34.99 -1.64
C LYS A 67 9.99 -35.31 -0.17
N THR A 68 11.20 -35.79 0.12
CA THR A 68 11.69 -36.05 1.49
C THR A 68 12.54 -34.89 2.02
N ASN A 69 12.60 -33.77 1.29
CA ASN A 69 13.46 -32.61 1.53
C ASN A 69 14.96 -32.93 1.46
N GLN A 70 15.35 -34.01 0.77
CA GLN A 70 16.76 -34.32 0.53
C GLN A 70 17.24 -33.63 -0.75
N GLU A 71 18.37 -32.93 -0.69
CA GLU A 71 18.99 -32.29 -1.85
C GLU A 71 19.45 -33.36 -2.85
N SER A 72 18.93 -33.28 -4.08
CA SER A 72 19.19 -34.23 -5.16
C SER A 72 20.06 -33.63 -6.26
N LEU A 73 20.00 -32.31 -6.46
CA LEU A 73 20.76 -31.60 -7.47
C LEU A 73 21.01 -30.16 -7.04
N THR A 74 22.20 -29.65 -7.34
CA THR A 74 22.58 -28.26 -7.06
C THR A 74 23.12 -27.63 -8.34
N LEU A 75 22.54 -26.49 -8.72
CA LEU A 75 22.95 -25.75 -9.92
C LEU A 75 23.68 -24.47 -9.50
N HIS A 76 24.93 -24.30 -9.92
CA HIS A 76 25.71 -23.11 -9.61
C HIS A 76 25.91 -22.27 -10.86
N ARG A 77 25.31 -21.08 -10.89
CA ARG A 77 25.47 -20.13 -12.00
C ARG A 77 26.57 -19.12 -11.67
N SER A 78 27.54 -18.99 -12.57
CA SER A 78 28.54 -17.92 -12.49
C SER A 78 27.98 -16.58 -12.98
N MET A 79 28.59 -15.47 -12.58
CA MET A 79 28.20 -14.14 -13.05
C MET A 79 28.37 -14.05 -14.57
N GLY A 80 27.36 -13.55 -15.28
CA GLY A 80 27.44 -13.33 -16.73
C GLY A 80 28.11 -11.98 -17.04
N VAL A 81 29.08 -11.96 -17.95
CA VAL A 81 29.82 -10.74 -18.33
C VAL A 81 29.61 -10.45 -19.81
N GLY A 82 28.93 -9.35 -20.15
CA GLY A 82 28.77 -8.89 -21.53
C GLY A 82 29.33 -7.47 -21.71
N PRO A 83 30.02 -7.14 -22.82
CA PRO A 83 30.74 -5.88 -22.97
C PRO A 83 29.86 -4.66 -23.25
N PHE A 84 28.53 -4.81 -23.36
CA PHE A 84 27.58 -3.70 -23.50
C PHE A 84 26.26 -4.03 -22.78
N CYS A 85 25.66 -3.02 -22.13
CA CYS A 85 24.49 -3.06 -21.23
C CYS A 85 23.20 -3.73 -21.76
N CYS A 86 23.17 -4.31 -22.97
CA CYS A 86 21.98 -5.01 -23.48
C CYS A 86 22.29 -6.38 -24.15
N THR A 87 23.47 -6.99 -24.00
CA THR A 87 23.69 -8.42 -24.38
C THR A 87 24.62 -9.13 -23.38
N CYS A 88 24.06 -9.89 -22.46
CA CYS A 88 24.86 -10.70 -21.51
C CYS A 88 25.27 -12.03 -22.15
N VAL A 89 26.20 -12.00 -23.11
CA VAL A 89 26.71 -13.21 -23.77
C VAL A 89 27.66 -13.97 -22.85
N GLY A 90 27.60 -15.30 -22.84
CA GLY A 90 28.56 -16.16 -22.12
C GLY A 90 28.09 -16.64 -20.75
N GLN A 91 26.78 -16.90 -20.60
CA GLN A 91 26.23 -17.49 -19.38
C GLN A 91 26.72 -18.94 -19.19
N SER A 92 27.09 -19.29 -17.97
CA SER A 92 27.54 -20.64 -17.62
C SER A 92 26.87 -21.12 -16.33
N LEU A 93 26.41 -22.37 -16.34
CA LEU A 93 25.77 -23.06 -15.23
C LEU A 93 26.47 -24.41 -15.00
N GLN A 94 26.87 -24.67 -13.76
CA GLN A 94 27.41 -25.96 -13.34
C GLN A 94 26.32 -26.81 -12.71
N VAL A 95 26.30 -28.11 -13.00
CA VAL A 95 25.31 -29.05 -12.48
C VAL A 95 25.99 -30.07 -11.57
N TRP A 96 25.61 -30.09 -10.29
CA TRP A 96 26.22 -30.91 -9.24
C TRP A 96 25.20 -31.87 -8.63
N THR A 97 25.66 -33.06 -8.26
CA THR A 97 24.91 -34.03 -7.45
C THR A 97 25.55 -34.18 -6.07
N PRO A 98 24.78 -34.10 -4.97
CA PRO A 98 25.32 -34.35 -3.65
C PRO A 98 25.86 -35.79 -3.48
N PRO A 99 26.94 -36.00 -2.71
CA PRO A 99 27.77 -34.97 -2.07
C PRO A 99 28.89 -34.49 -3.01
N GLY A 100 28.72 -33.29 -3.61
CA GLY A 100 29.81 -32.57 -4.28
C GLY A 100 30.35 -33.17 -5.58
N ASN A 101 29.58 -33.98 -6.32
CA ASN A 101 30.02 -34.53 -7.61
C ASN A 101 29.54 -33.64 -8.78
N LEU A 102 30.47 -33.02 -9.51
CA LEU A 102 30.18 -32.24 -10.71
C LEU A 102 29.78 -33.17 -11.87
N LEU A 103 28.58 -33.00 -12.41
CA LEU A 103 28.12 -33.73 -13.59
C LEU A 103 28.59 -33.09 -14.90
N GLY A 104 28.64 -31.76 -14.96
CA GLY A 104 28.99 -31.03 -16.18
C GLY A 104 28.52 -29.59 -16.17
N TYR A 105 28.57 -28.96 -17.35
CA TYR A 105 28.26 -27.55 -17.54
C TYR A 105 27.19 -27.36 -18.61
N VAL A 106 26.45 -26.26 -18.51
CA VAL A 106 25.62 -25.73 -19.59
C VAL A 106 26.06 -24.31 -19.86
N GLU A 107 26.43 -24.04 -21.11
CA GLU A 107 26.95 -22.74 -21.53
C GLU A 107 26.12 -22.18 -22.68
N GLU A 108 25.90 -20.86 -22.68
CA GLU A 108 25.28 -20.14 -23.78
C GLU A 108 26.28 -20.00 -24.93
N GLY A 109 25.85 -20.36 -26.15
CA GLY A 109 26.63 -20.23 -27.37
C GLY A 109 26.67 -18.78 -27.88
N TYR A 110 27.79 -18.40 -28.48
CA TYR A 110 27.96 -17.08 -29.09
C TYR A 110 27.28 -17.03 -30.46
N SER A 111 26.01 -16.62 -30.51
CA SER A 111 25.31 -16.36 -31.78
C SER A 111 24.48 -15.07 -31.70
N PHE A 112 24.60 -14.23 -32.74
CA PHE A 112 23.83 -12.98 -32.86
C PHE A 112 22.44 -13.18 -33.48
N THR A 113 22.14 -14.38 -33.95
CA THR A 113 20.91 -14.67 -34.72
C THR A 113 20.08 -15.81 -34.16
N THR A 114 20.64 -16.60 -33.24
CA THR A 114 20.00 -17.77 -32.62
C THR A 114 20.36 -17.80 -31.13
N CYS A 115 19.46 -18.32 -30.30
CA CYS A 115 19.71 -18.52 -28.87
C CYS A 115 20.08 -20.00 -28.66
N ASP A 116 21.37 -20.29 -28.73
CA ASP A 116 21.89 -21.66 -28.69
C ASP A 116 22.66 -21.92 -27.39
N PHE A 117 22.69 -23.17 -26.93
CA PHE A 117 23.43 -23.61 -25.76
C PHE A 117 24.22 -24.87 -26.04
N VAL A 118 25.26 -25.10 -25.25
CA VAL A 118 26.11 -26.28 -25.30
C VAL A 118 26.10 -26.96 -23.93
N VAL A 119 25.83 -28.25 -23.92
CA VAL A 119 25.93 -29.10 -22.72
C VAL A 119 27.29 -29.79 -22.75
N LEU A 120 28.07 -29.59 -21.70
CA LEU A 120 29.43 -30.10 -21.56
C LEU A 120 29.54 -31.11 -20.42
N SER A 121 30.47 -32.06 -20.57
CA SER A 121 30.87 -32.96 -19.48
C SER A 121 31.62 -32.21 -18.36
N SER A 122 31.90 -32.89 -17.25
CA SER A 122 32.74 -32.35 -16.16
C SER A 122 34.16 -31.99 -16.64
N TYR A 123 34.62 -32.55 -17.76
CA TYR A 123 35.91 -32.25 -18.38
C TYR A 123 35.82 -31.22 -19.53
N LYS A 124 34.68 -30.52 -19.66
CA LYS A 124 34.41 -29.53 -20.72
C LYS A 124 34.34 -30.08 -22.15
N GLU A 125 34.04 -31.38 -22.30
CA GLU A 125 33.80 -31.99 -23.62
C GLU A 125 32.35 -31.79 -24.05
N ILE A 126 32.12 -31.50 -25.33
CA ILE A 126 30.77 -31.28 -25.88
C ILE A 126 29.98 -32.59 -25.86
N MET A 127 28.88 -32.61 -25.09
CA MET A 127 27.96 -33.74 -25.01
C MET A 127 26.73 -33.55 -25.89
N TYR A 128 26.19 -32.33 -25.95
CA TYR A 128 24.98 -32.00 -26.73
C TYR A 128 24.94 -30.52 -27.11
N HIS A 129 24.23 -30.21 -28.20
CA HIS A 129 23.87 -28.86 -28.61
C HIS A 129 22.38 -28.63 -28.41
N ILE A 130 22.00 -27.46 -27.91
CA ILE A 130 20.60 -27.06 -27.75
C ILE A 130 20.37 -25.87 -28.67
N CYS A 131 19.70 -26.10 -29.79
CA CYS A 131 19.53 -25.08 -30.82
C CYS A 131 18.17 -24.40 -30.69
N GLY A 132 18.15 -23.09 -30.50
CA GLY A 132 16.95 -22.28 -30.32
C GLY A 132 16.43 -21.64 -31.61
N PRO A 133 15.28 -20.93 -31.54
CA PRO A 133 14.72 -20.23 -32.68
C PRO A 133 15.56 -18.99 -33.03
N LYS A 134 15.38 -18.46 -34.25
CA LYS A 134 16.03 -17.23 -34.68
C LYS A 134 15.57 -16.06 -33.80
N SER A 135 16.52 -15.29 -33.27
CA SER A 135 16.30 -14.12 -32.43
C SER A 135 17.28 -13.02 -32.83
N TYR A 136 16.80 -11.98 -33.50
CA TYR A 136 17.62 -10.89 -34.03
C TYR A 136 17.79 -9.71 -33.03
N THR A 137 17.14 -9.79 -31.87
CA THR A 137 17.09 -8.69 -30.88
C THR A 137 17.20 -9.18 -29.42
N GLY A 138 17.55 -10.44 -29.19
CA GLY A 138 17.55 -11.05 -27.85
C GLY A 138 16.16 -11.47 -27.35
N TYR A 139 15.07 -11.00 -27.97
CA TYR A 139 13.70 -11.35 -27.59
C TYR A 139 13.24 -12.67 -28.21
N LEU A 140 12.94 -13.67 -27.36
CA LEU A 140 12.25 -14.88 -27.79
C LEU A 140 10.74 -14.67 -27.93
N PRO A 141 10.09 -15.29 -28.94
CA PRO A 141 8.63 -15.30 -29.04
C PRO A 141 7.97 -15.92 -27.79
N LYS A 142 6.68 -15.61 -27.56
CA LYS A 142 5.91 -16.14 -26.42
C LYS A 142 5.86 -17.68 -26.40
N GLU A 143 6.01 -18.30 -27.56
CA GLU A 143 6.19 -19.74 -27.70
C GLU A 143 7.53 -19.98 -28.39
N SER A 144 8.38 -20.78 -27.77
CA SER A 144 9.72 -21.08 -28.30
C SER A 144 10.06 -22.54 -28.05
N SER A 145 10.70 -23.18 -29.03
CA SER A 145 11.19 -24.55 -28.91
C SER A 145 12.67 -24.62 -29.21
N PHE A 146 13.38 -25.42 -28.43
CA PHE A 146 14.80 -25.65 -28.53
C PHE A 146 15.03 -27.14 -28.78
N ARG A 147 15.77 -27.46 -29.84
CA ARG A 147 16.07 -28.85 -30.20
C ARG A 147 17.35 -29.30 -29.51
N MET A 148 17.29 -30.41 -28.78
CA MET A 148 18.46 -31.03 -28.15
C MET A 148 19.07 -32.02 -29.15
N LEU A 149 20.30 -31.76 -29.59
CA LEU A 149 21.00 -32.50 -30.64
C LEU A 149 22.29 -33.12 -30.10
N SER A 150 22.68 -34.27 -30.66
CA SER A 150 24.01 -34.88 -30.45
C SER A 150 25.16 -33.95 -30.87
N PRO A 151 26.41 -34.22 -30.45
CA PRO A 151 27.57 -33.37 -30.77
C PRO A 151 27.82 -33.14 -32.26
N ASP A 152 27.40 -34.08 -33.10
CA ASP A 152 27.50 -34.03 -34.56
C ASP A 152 26.31 -33.32 -35.25
N TYR A 153 25.33 -32.82 -34.48
CA TYR A 153 24.07 -32.22 -34.94
C TYR A 153 23.14 -33.17 -35.73
N LEU A 154 23.43 -34.48 -35.78
CA LEU A 154 22.69 -35.42 -36.62
C LEU A 154 21.47 -36.03 -35.93
N THR A 155 21.52 -36.23 -34.62
CA THR A 155 20.47 -36.92 -33.86
C THR A 155 19.78 -35.98 -32.87
N GLN A 156 18.46 -35.83 -32.98
CA GLN A 156 17.68 -35.10 -31.99
C GLN A 156 17.30 -36.02 -30.82
N VAL A 157 17.78 -35.70 -29.62
CA VAL A 157 17.57 -36.48 -28.39
C VAL A 157 16.44 -35.94 -27.51
N GLY A 158 15.87 -34.79 -27.87
CA GLY A 158 14.75 -34.18 -27.14
C GLY A 158 14.43 -32.77 -27.58
N THR A 159 13.50 -32.15 -26.85
CA THR A 159 13.04 -30.77 -27.10
C THR A 159 12.77 -30.07 -25.77
N ILE A 160 13.19 -28.82 -25.64
CA ILE A 160 12.77 -27.92 -24.56
C ILE A 160 11.79 -26.91 -25.15
N SER A 161 10.56 -26.87 -24.64
CA SER A 161 9.53 -25.94 -25.10
C SER A 161 9.19 -24.95 -24.00
N ARG A 162 9.09 -23.68 -24.34
CA ARG A 162 8.68 -22.59 -23.46
C ARG A 162 7.38 -22.00 -23.98
N SER A 163 6.36 -21.96 -23.12
CA SER A 163 5.01 -21.48 -23.46
C SER A 163 4.52 -20.49 -22.41
N TRP A 164 3.84 -19.43 -22.83
CA TRP A 164 3.15 -18.51 -21.93
C TRP A 164 1.80 -19.09 -21.52
N ASN A 165 1.60 -19.34 -20.24
CA ASN A 165 0.30 -19.70 -19.70
C ASN A 165 -0.41 -18.41 -19.23
N SER A 166 -1.52 -18.06 -19.91
CA SER A 166 -2.30 -16.86 -19.62
C SER A 166 -3.01 -16.91 -18.26
N ASP A 167 -3.44 -18.09 -17.84
CA ASP A 167 -4.32 -18.26 -16.67
C ASP A 167 -3.55 -18.01 -15.37
N VAL A 168 -2.28 -18.41 -15.35
CA VAL A 168 -1.36 -18.12 -14.25
C VAL A 168 -0.40 -16.96 -14.55
N SER A 169 -0.50 -16.35 -15.75
CA SER A 169 0.38 -15.27 -16.22
C SER A 169 1.88 -15.56 -16.05
N MET A 170 2.30 -16.79 -16.36
CA MET A 170 3.68 -17.25 -16.18
C MET A 170 4.12 -18.14 -17.33
N TYR A 171 5.43 -18.23 -17.53
CA TYR A 171 6.01 -19.19 -18.46
C TYR A 171 6.12 -20.57 -17.85
N THR A 172 5.76 -21.58 -18.63
CA THR A 172 5.99 -22.99 -18.33
C THR A 172 7.05 -23.53 -19.26
N LEU A 173 7.97 -24.33 -18.72
CA LEU A 173 8.97 -25.06 -19.51
C LEU A 173 8.67 -26.54 -19.50
N ASN A 174 8.68 -27.14 -20.67
CA ASN A 174 8.47 -28.56 -20.87
C ASN A 174 9.70 -29.14 -21.54
N VAL A 175 10.37 -30.09 -20.88
CA VAL A 175 11.49 -30.84 -21.43
C VAL A 175 10.97 -32.22 -21.84
N TYR A 176 11.12 -32.57 -23.10
CA TYR A 176 10.76 -33.86 -23.66
C TYR A 176 12.02 -34.61 -24.07
N PHE A 177 12.14 -35.88 -23.67
CA PHE A 177 13.24 -36.76 -24.07
C PHE A 177 12.75 -37.75 -25.12
N ALA A 178 13.44 -37.79 -26.27
CA ALA A 178 13.12 -38.73 -27.33
C ALA A 178 13.47 -40.18 -26.94
N ASP A 179 14.55 -40.35 -26.16
CA ASP A 179 14.94 -41.61 -25.55
C ASP A 179 14.55 -41.62 -24.05
N GLN A 180 13.67 -42.55 -23.68
CA GLN A 180 13.19 -42.68 -22.30
C GLN A 180 14.26 -43.25 -21.37
N ASP A 181 15.20 -44.02 -21.90
CA ASP A 181 16.30 -44.66 -21.15
C ASP A 181 17.56 -43.80 -21.10
N LEU A 182 17.47 -42.57 -21.62
CA LEU A 182 18.56 -41.60 -21.57
C LEU A 182 19.10 -41.47 -20.14
N ASP A 183 20.43 -41.59 -20.02
CA ASP A 183 21.10 -41.60 -18.72
C ASP A 183 20.66 -40.45 -17.81
N VAL A 184 20.43 -40.77 -16.54
CA VAL A 184 19.88 -39.85 -15.55
C VAL A 184 20.76 -38.61 -15.38
N LYS A 185 22.08 -38.72 -15.51
CA LYS A 185 23.00 -37.58 -15.41
C LYS A 185 22.82 -36.64 -16.60
N LYS A 186 22.57 -37.18 -17.80
CA LYS A 186 22.26 -36.40 -19.00
C LYS A 186 20.92 -35.68 -18.85
N LYS A 187 19.88 -36.37 -18.35
CA LYS A 187 18.59 -35.74 -18.04
C LYS A 187 18.74 -34.61 -17.01
N ALA A 188 19.62 -34.76 -16.01
CA ALA A 188 19.93 -33.70 -15.05
C ALA A 188 20.64 -32.50 -15.70
N LEU A 189 21.55 -32.73 -16.66
CA LEU A 189 22.18 -31.66 -17.44
C LEU A 189 21.16 -30.88 -18.29
N PHE A 190 20.23 -31.58 -18.94
CA PHE A 190 19.13 -30.93 -19.69
C PHE A 190 18.14 -30.18 -18.79
N LEU A 191 17.89 -30.68 -17.58
CA LEU A 191 17.13 -29.94 -16.57
C LEU A 191 17.85 -28.64 -16.19
N GLY A 192 19.17 -28.69 -15.98
CA GLY A 192 19.99 -27.49 -15.78
C GLY A 192 19.89 -26.51 -16.95
N ALA A 193 19.91 -27.00 -18.19
CA ALA A 193 19.75 -26.16 -19.38
C ALA A 193 18.38 -25.49 -19.46
N ALA A 194 17.31 -26.19 -19.09
CA ALA A 194 15.97 -25.62 -19.03
C ALA A 194 15.89 -24.46 -18.02
N PHE A 195 16.49 -24.61 -16.82
CA PHE A 195 16.58 -23.51 -15.86
C PHE A 195 17.37 -22.32 -16.40
N LEU A 196 18.50 -22.56 -17.06
CA LEU A 196 19.31 -21.49 -17.66
C LEU A 196 18.52 -20.72 -18.73
N ILE A 197 17.80 -21.44 -19.62
CA ILE A 197 16.92 -20.85 -20.63
C ILE A 197 15.82 -20.00 -20.00
N GLN A 198 15.12 -20.51 -18.99
CA GLN A 198 14.05 -19.75 -18.33
C GLN A 198 14.58 -18.44 -17.73
N ILE A 199 15.74 -18.48 -17.09
CA ILE A 199 16.32 -17.32 -16.40
C ILE A 199 16.83 -16.27 -17.39
N ILE A 200 17.48 -16.68 -18.49
CA ILE A 200 17.94 -15.76 -19.54
C ILE A 200 16.76 -15.13 -20.29
N THR A 201 15.65 -15.83 -20.41
CA THR A 201 14.51 -15.35 -21.22
C THR A 201 13.55 -14.47 -20.43
N ASP A 202 13.51 -14.60 -19.10
CA ASP A 202 12.85 -13.64 -18.22
C ASP A 202 13.62 -12.31 -18.11
N TRP A 203 14.95 -12.31 -18.37
CA TRP A 203 15.81 -11.11 -18.39
C TRP A 203 15.45 -10.10 -19.49
N ASN A 204 15.16 -10.56 -20.72
CA ASN A 204 14.89 -9.66 -21.85
C ASN A 204 13.63 -8.80 -21.68
N ARG A 205 12.72 -9.12 -20.75
CA ARG A 205 11.51 -8.32 -20.50
C ARG A 205 11.66 -7.18 -19.49
N ASN A 206 12.64 -7.20 -18.59
CA ASN A 206 12.61 -6.32 -17.41
C ASN A 206 13.71 -5.26 -17.29
N THR A 207 14.73 -5.19 -18.16
CA THR A 207 15.72 -4.09 -18.07
C THR A 207 16.45 -3.81 -19.39
N CYS A 208 16.01 -2.81 -20.16
CA CYS A 208 16.91 -1.76 -20.67
C CYS A 208 16.23 -0.39 -20.44
N THR A 209 16.07 -0.01 -19.17
CA THR A 209 16.06 1.40 -18.73
C THR A 209 16.87 1.55 -17.44
N SER A 210 18.16 1.83 -17.64
CA SER A 210 19.03 2.69 -16.82
C SER A 210 19.13 2.45 -15.30
N LYS A 211 20.13 1.69 -14.84
CA LYS A 211 20.75 1.89 -13.50
C LYS A 211 22.27 1.59 -13.38
N ALA A 212 23.03 1.43 -14.47
CA ALA A 212 24.46 1.04 -14.36
C ALA A 212 25.52 1.96 -15.02
N VAL A 213 25.18 3.14 -15.56
CA VAL A 213 26.17 3.99 -16.30
C VAL A 213 26.41 5.37 -15.65
N ALA A 214 26.00 5.59 -14.39
CA ALA A 214 26.19 6.90 -13.73
C ALA A 214 27.52 7.04 -12.96
N ALA A 215 28.42 6.06 -13.04
CA ALA A 215 29.79 6.19 -12.54
C ALA A 215 30.74 5.84 -13.69
N VAL A 216 31.69 6.73 -13.99
CA VAL A 216 32.70 6.64 -15.07
C VAL A 216 32.22 7.08 -16.46
N ALA A 217 32.02 8.38 -16.67
CA ALA A 217 32.34 9.07 -17.94
C ALA A 217 32.09 10.58 -17.80
N ALA A 218 32.90 11.27 -17.01
CA ALA A 218 33.15 12.68 -17.22
C ALA A 218 34.33 12.76 -18.20
N THR A 219 34.07 13.07 -19.48
CA THR A 219 34.90 13.92 -20.37
C THR A 219 34.42 13.84 -21.84
N SER A 220 34.43 14.99 -22.49
CA SER A 220 34.44 15.28 -23.94
C SER A 220 33.20 14.98 -24.80
N ASP A 221 32.34 16.00 -24.86
CA ASP A 221 31.98 16.81 -26.03
C ASP A 221 31.79 16.20 -27.45
N SER A 222 30.61 16.55 -28.00
CA SER A 222 30.32 16.99 -29.37
C SER A 222 29.67 16.02 -30.40
N ARG A 223 28.51 16.51 -30.89
CA ARG A 223 27.86 16.35 -32.23
C ARG A 223 26.76 15.29 -32.45
N GLN A 224 25.53 15.75 -32.23
CA GLN A 224 24.40 15.91 -33.19
C GLN A 224 23.92 14.77 -34.15
N LYS A 225 22.58 14.58 -34.09
CA LYS A 225 21.60 13.94 -35.01
C LYS A 225 21.40 12.43 -34.77
N ALA A 226 20.19 11.87 -34.61
CA ALA A 226 18.84 12.29 -35.01
C ALA A 226 17.75 11.81 -34.01
N LYS A 227 16.62 12.54 -34.00
CA LYS A 227 15.47 12.41 -33.08
C LYS A 227 14.69 11.09 -33.26
N SER A 228 14.48 10.38 -32.14
CA SER A 228 13.22 9.71 -31.81
C SER A 228 13.02 9.81 -30.30
N MET A 229 12.28 10.83 -29.86
CA MET A 229 12.00 11.12 -28.45
C MET A 229 10.97 10.11 -27.92
N ARG A 230 11.42 9.10 -27.15
CA ARG A 230 10.59 8.51 -26.10
C ARG A 230 10.83 9.36 -24.85
N ILE A 231 9.88 10.24 -24.52
CA ILE A 231 9.90 11.01 -23.28
C ILE A 231 9.64 10.01 -22.15
N THR A 232 10.68 9.51 -21.50
CA THR A 232 10.53 8.97 -20.14
C THR A 232 10.31 10.18 -19.23
N MET A 233 9.07 10.39 -18.78
CA MET A 233 8.77 11.39 -17.74
C MET A 233 9.70 11.13 -16.55
N SER A 234 10.55 12.09 -16.19
CA SER A 234 11.28 12.04 -14.93
C SER A 234 10.29 12.03 -13.78
N LYS A 235 10.47 11.15 -12.79
CA LYS A 235 9.63 11.13 -11.59
C LYS A 235 9.74 12.46 -10.85
N ILE A 236 8.63 12.89 -10.26
CA ILE A 236 8.56 14.12 -9.47
C ILE A 236 9.25 13.86 -8.14
N ARG A 237 10.27 14.65 -7.80
CA ARG A 237 10.93 14.57 -6.49
C ARG A 237 10.00 15.09 -5.40
N ALA A 238 9.90 14.38 -4.29
CA ALA A 238 9.15 14.78 -3.12
C ALA A 238 9.99 14.61 -1.85
N GLY A 239 9.82 15.51 -0.87
CA GLY A 239 10.44 15.36 0.44
C GLY A 239 9.91 14.16 1.22
N PRO A 240 10.49 13.87 2.41
CA PRO A 240 10.17 12.69 3.19
C PRO A 240 8.74 12.73 3.73
N VAL A 241 8.13 11.55 3.77
CA VAL A 241 6.80 11.28 4.33
C VAL A 241 6.85 9.99 5.16
N VAL A 242 6.09 9.96 6.26
CA VAL A 242 5.90 8.73 7.05
C VAL A 242 4.74 7.92 6.46
N ASP A 243 5.04 6.73 5.94
CA ASP A 243 4.07 5.77 5.40
C ASP A 243 3.65 4.80 6.52
N ILE A 244 2.43 4.95 7.01
CA ILE A 244 1.94 4.23 8.19
C ILE A 244 1.03 3.10 7.71
N LEU A 245 1.55 1.88 7.70
CA LEU A 245 0.81 0.69 7.24
C LEU A 245 -0.23 0.27 8.28
N GLY A 246 -1.29 -0.38 7.79
CA GLY A 246 -2.40 -0.83 8.62
C GLY A 246 -2.79 -2.28 8.32
N ASP A 247 -4.08 -2.58 8.41
CA ASP A 247 -4.59 -3.94 8.44
C ASP A 247 -5.63 -4.25 7.34
N GLU A 248 -5.92 -5.55 7.18
CA GLU A 248 -7.06 -6.11 6.45
C GLU A 248 -7.23 -5.57 5.01
N MET A 249 -8.46 -5.21 4.59
CA MET A 249 -8.77 -4.82 3.21
C MET A 249 -8.07 -3.52 2.84
N THR A 250 -7.96 -2.60 3.80
CA THR A 250 -7.27 -1.32 3.60
C THR A 250 -5.78 -1.51 3.35
N ARG A 251 -5.10 -2.48 3.98
CA ARG A 251 -3.68 -2.79 3.70
C ARG A 251 -3.47 -3.22 2.25
N ILE A 252 -4.37 -4.07 1.72
CA ILE A 252 -4.33 -4.51 0.31
C ILE A 252 -4.50 -3.32 -0.63
N ILE A 253 -5.49 -2.47 -0.38
CA ILE A 253 -5.73 -1.26 -1.18
C ILE A 253 -4.55 -0.29 -1.08
N TRP A 254 -3.95 -0.17 0.11
CA TRP A 254 -2.80 0.69 0.37
C TRP A 254 -1.59 0.35 -0.52
N ASP A 255 -1.28 -0.94 -0.64
CA ASP A 255 -0.20 -1.41 -1.50
C ASP A 255 -0.51 -1.13 -2.98
N LEU A 256 -1.75 -1.33 -3.43
CA LEU A 256 -2.17 -0.99 -4.79
C LEU A 256 -2.08 0.51 -5.09
N ILE A 257 -2.43 1.37 -4.13
CA ILE A 257 -2.30 2.83 -4.27
C ILE A 257 -0.83 3.18 -4.48
N LYS A 258 0.07 2.66 -3.64
CA LYS A 258 1.51 2.89 -3.78
C LYS A 258 2.04 2.40 -5.13
N GLU A 259 1.74 1.15 -5.49
CA GLU A 259 2.25 0.51 -6.71
C GLU A 259 1.74 1.18 -7.99
N LYS A 260 0.45 1.51 -8.06
CA LYS A 260 -0.19 1.95 -9.30
C LYS A 260 -0.31 3.46 -9.43
N LEU A 261 -0.48 4.17 -8.33
CA LEU A 261 -0.86 5.60 -8.33
C LEU A 261 0.22 6.52 -7.79
N ILE A 262 1.14 6.07 -6.92
CA ILE A 262 2.14 6.96 -6.27
C ILE A 262 3.56 6.71 -6.81
N LEU A 263 4.15 5.55 -6.54
CA LEU A 263 5.55 5.24 -6.82
C LEU A 263 5.94 5.22 -8.32
N PRO A 264 5.03 4.99 -9.29
CA PRO A 264 5.37 5.15 -10.70
C PRO A 264 5.69 6.60 -11.08
N PHE A 265 5.12 7.58 -10.37
CA PHE A 265 5.19 9.00 -10.72
C PHE A 265 6.09 9.81 -9.79
N LEU A 266 6.28 9.36 -8.54
CA LEU A 266 7.04 10.06 -7.52
C LEU A 266 8.37 9.37 -7.18
N ASP A 267 9.41 10.18 -7.02
CA ASP A 267 10.66 9.85 -6.34
C ASP A 267 10.58 10.44 -4.93
N ILE A 268 10.10 9.63 -3.99
CA ILE A 268 9.72 10.04 -2.64
C ILE A 268 10.42 9.16 -1.59
N GLU A 269 10.93 9.79 -0.54
CA GLU A 269 11.47 9.09 0.63
C GLU A 269 10.32 8.70 1.57
N LEU A 270 10.09 7.38 1.72
CA LEU A 270 9.08 6.84 2.62
C LEU A 270 9.73 6.27 3.89
N HIS A 271 9.41 6.85 5.04
CA HIS A 271 9.70 6.25 6.34
C HIS A 271 8.54 5.34 6.74
N VAL A 272 8.71 4.05 6.51
CA VAL A 272 7.62 3.07 6.67
C VAL A 272 7.55 2.58 8.12
N TYR A 273 6.37 2.65 8.72
CA TYR A 273 6.07 2.08 10.04
C TYR A 273 4.87 1.13 9.91
N ASP A 274 5.05 -0.13 10.32
CA ASP A 274 3.98 -1.13 10.24
C ASP A 274 3.15 -1.13 11.52
N LEU A 275 1.95 -0.52 11.48
CA LEU A 275 0.99 -0.56 12.59
C LEU A 275 -0.03 -1.69 12.46
N GLY A 276 0.26 -2.68 11.62
CA GLY A 276 -0.51 -3.92 11.59
C GLY A 276 -0.59 -4.56 12.99
N ILE A 277 -1.74 -5.14 13.33
CA ILE A 277 -2.02 -5.63 14.70
C ILE A 277 -0.96 -6.62 15.20
N GLU A 278 -0.45 -7.50 14.33
CA GLU A 278 0.59 -8.47 14.66
C GLU A 278 1.92 -7.79 15.00
N ASN A 279 2.32 -6.76 14.25
CA ASN A 279 3.57 -6.04 14.53
C ASN A 279 3.44 -5.14 15.76
N ARG A 280 2.26 -4.56 16.00
CA ARG A 280 1.99 -3.85 17.26
C ARG A 280 2.09 -4.79 18.45
N ASP A 281 1.51 -5.99 18.38
CA ASP A 281 1.65 -6.98 19.45
C ASP A 281 3.11 -7.44 19.63
N ALA A 282 3.82 -7.70 18.53
CA ALA A 282 5.22 -8.11 18.55
C ALA A 282 6.15 -7.05 19.19
N THR A 283 5.84 -5.76 19.03
CA THR A 283 6.64 -4.64 19.54
C THR A 283 6.11 -4.04 20.85
N ASP A 284 5.14 -4.69 21.49
CA ASP A 284 4.45 -4.18 22.68
C ASP A 284 3.88 -2.75 22.47
N ASP A 285 3.34 -2.51 21.28
CA ASP A 285 2.81 -1.25 20.75
C ASP A 285 3.82 -0.09 20.66
N ARG A 286 5.12 -0.38 20.83
CA ARG A 286 6.19 0.63 20.74
C ARG A 286 6.27 1.24 19.33
N VAL A 287 6.00 0.46 18.28
CA VAL A 287 5.98 0.95 16.89
C VAL A 287 5.00 2.10 16.68
N THR A 288 3.87 2.11 17.40
CA THR A 288 2.86 3.19 17.33
C THR A 288 3.41 4.51 17.88
N VAL A 289 4.16 4.45 18.98
CA VAL A 289 4.80 5.62 19.58
C VAL A 289 5.96 6.12 18.72
N GLU A 290 6.82 5.22 18.25
CA GLU A 290 7.93 5.55 17.35
C GLU A 290 7.44 6.20 16.04
N CYS A 291 6.32 5.69 15.50
CA CYS A 291 5.66 6.26 14.34
C CYS A 291 5.19 7.71 14.59
N ALA A 292 4.54 7.99 15.73
CA ALA A 292 4.09 9.35 16.06
C ALA A 292 5.27 10.33 16.19
N GLU A 293 6.38 9.91 16.78
CA GLU A 293 7.59 10.73 16.87
C GLU A 293 8.24 10.94 15.49
N ALA A 294 8.19 9.96 14.59
CA ALA A 294 8.61 10.13 13.21
C ALA A 294 7.74 11.15 12.46
N VAL A 295 6.41 11.14 12.69
CA VAL A 295 5.51 12.13 12.10
C VAL A 295 5.85 13.54 12.58
N LYS A 296 6.17 13.75 13.86
CA LYS A 296 6.68 15.06 14.34
C LYS A 296 7.97 15.47 13.62
N LYS A 297 8.90 14.53 13.45
CA LYS A 297 10.19 14.80 12.81
C LYS A 297 10.03 15.20 11.34
N TYR A 298 9.25 14.45 10.57
CA TYR A 298 9.10 14.65 9.12
C TYR A 298 7.91 15.54 8.73
N ASN A 299 7.04 15.87 9.69
CA ASN A 299 5.87 16.75 9.62
C ASN A 299 4.69 16.23 8.77
N VAL A 300 4.82 15.06 8.13
CA VAL A 300 3.78 14.47 7.28
C VAL A 300 3.67 12.97 7.57
N GLY A 301 2.52 12.55 8.11
CA GLY A 301 2.12 11.15 8.24
C GLY A 301 0.96 10.82 7.31
N ILE A 302 1.04 9.70 6.61
CA ILE A 302 -0.04 9.20 5.75
C ILE A 302 -0.40 7.81 6.23
N LYS A 303 -1.63 7.64 6.72
CA LYS A 303 -2.01 6.48 7.52
C LYS A 303 -3.11 5.64 6.92
N CYS A 304 -2.83 4.33 6.85
CA CYS A 304 -3.81 3.29 6.58
C CYS A 304 -4.66 3.00 7.82
N ALA A 305 -5.89 2.54 7.61
CA ALA A 305 -6.75 2.11 8.72
C ALA A 305 -6.14 0.90 9.46
N THR A 306 -6.28 0.90 10.78
CA THR A 306 -5.68 -0.07 11.72
C THR A 306 -6.75 -0.69 12.61
N ILE A 307 -6.60 -1.96 12.96
CA ILE A 307 -7.49 -2.63 13.92
C ILE A 307 -7.34 -1.97 15.30
N THR A 308 -8.45 -1.70 16.00
CA THR A 308 -8.40 -1.51 17.47
C THR A 308 -8.99 -2.80 18.07
N PRO A 309 -8.20 -3.61 18.81
CA PRO A 309 -8.64 -4.93 19.22
C PRO A 309 -9.74 -4.86 20.28
N ASP A 310 -10.77 -5.68 20.11
CA ASP A 310 -11.75 -6.06 21.14
C ASP A 310 -11.43 -7.48 21.65
N GLU A 311 -12.27 -8.04 22.52
CA GLU A 311 -12.07 -9.39 23.08
C GLU A 311 -11.96 -10.46 21.98
N LYS A 312 -12.74 -10.32 20.90
CA LYS A 312 -12.72 -11.27 19.78
C LYS A 312 -11.43 -11.15 18.98
N ARG A 313 -10.89 -9.94 18.81
CA ARG A 313 -9.61 -9.73 18.13
C ARG A 313 -8.44 -10.21 18.97
N VAL A 314 -8.51 -10.11 20.30
CA VAL A 314 -7.51 -10.70 21.20
C VAL A 314 -7.42 -12.21 20.98
N GLU A 315 -8.58 -12.89 20.90
CA GLU A 315 -8.62 -14.33 20.61
C GLU A 315 -8.16 -14.65 19.16
N GLU A 316 -8.65 -13.92 18.16
CA GLU A 316 -8.33 -14.14 16.75
C GLU A 316 -6.82 -14.08 16.48
N PHE A 317 -6.15 -13.05 16.99
CA PHE A 317 -4.74 -12.80 16.74
C PHE A 317 -3.82 -13.31 17.87
N LYS A 318 -4.39 -13.93 18.91
CA LYS A 318 -3.66 -14.42 20.10
C LYS A 318 -2.80 -13.33 20.73
N LEU A 319 -3.39 -12.15 20.92
CA LEU A 319 -2.69 -10.96 21.41
C LEU A 319 -2.26 -11.14 22.86
N LYS A 320 -1.11 -10.56 23.22
CA LYS A 320 -0.61 -10.52 24.61
C LYS A 320 -1.59 -9.78 25.52
N GLN A 321 -2.21 -8.72 25.01
CA GLN A 321 -3.24 -7.94 25.68
C GLN A 321 -4.10 -7.15 24.69
N MET A 322 -5.17 -6.54 25.19
CA MET A 322 -6.00 -5.63 24.41
C MET A 322 -5.30 -4.27 24.25
N TRP A 323 -4.55 -4.11 23.16
CA TRP A 323 -3.81 -2.87 22.86
C TRP A 323 -4.75 -1.67 22.62
N LYS A 324 -4.29 -0.47 22.98
CA LYS A 324 -5.02 0.78 22.75
C LYS A 324 -5.14 1.09 21.25
N SER A 325 -6.08 1.97 20.91
CA SER A 325 -6.25 2.44 19.54
C SER A 325 -5.01 3.21 19.06
N PRO A 326 -4.42 2.85 17.90
CA PRO A 326 -3.30 3.59 17.32
C PRO A 326 -3.63 5.06 17.06
N ASN A 327 -4.85 5.34 16.60
CA ASN A 327 -5.33 6.70 16.37
C ASN A 327 -5.32 7.52 17.66
N GLY A 328 -5.79 6.93 18.77
CA GLY A 328 -5.75 7.57 20.07
C GLY A 328 -4.31 7.87 20.53
N THR A 329 -3.41 6.89 20.40
CA THR A 329 -1.99 7.06 20.77
C THR A 329 -1.31 8.13 19.94
N ILE A 330 -1.42 8.08 18.61
CA ILE A 330 -0.81 9.07 17.70
C ILE A 330 -1.36 10.47 17.99
N ARG A 331 -2.69 10.64 18.10
CA ARG A 331 -3.32 11.93 18.39
C ARG A 331 -2.92 12.50 19.74
N ASN A 332 -2.75 11.64 20.76
CA ASN A 332 -2.26 12.08 22.08
C ASN A 332 -0.81 12.60 22.01
N ILE A 333 0.02 12.01 21.16
CA ILE A 333 1.43 12.37 21.03
C ILE A 333 1.60 13.62 20.16
N LEU A 334 0.89 13.68 19.03
CA LEU A 334 0.93 14.80 18.08
C LEU A 334 0.18 16.03 18.60
N GLY A 335 -0.92 15.81 19.32
CA GLY A 335 -1.91 16.84 19.60
C GLY A 335 -2.68 17.26 18.33
N GLY A 336 -3.53 18.28 18.46
CA GLY A 336 -4.22 18.89 17.32
C GLY A 336 -5.66 18.43 17.12
N THR A 337 -6.18 18.77 15.94
CA THR A 337 -7.60 18.70 15.59
C THR A 337 -7.81 17.89 14.33
N VAL A 338 -8.77 16.97 14.35
CA VAL A 338 -9.10 16.15 13.18
C VAL A 338 -10.16 16.86 12.36
N PHE A 339 -9.84 17.22 11.12
CA PHE A 339 -10.78 17.78 10.17
C PHE A 339 -11.25 16.70 9.20
N ARG A 340 -12.57 16.53 9.10
CA ARG A 340 -13.21 15.62 8.16
C ARG A 340 -14.00 16.41 7.13
N GLU A 341 -13.68 16.20 5.86
CA GLU A 341 -14.32 16.90 4.72
C GLU A 341 -14.77 15.89 3.66
N ALA A 342 -16.02 16.03 3.22
CA ALA A 342 -16.63 15.17 2.21
C ALA A 342 -16.06 15.43 0.81
N ILE A 343 -15.90 14.35 0.04
CA ILE A 343 -15.48 14.36 -1.35
C ILE A 343 -16.75 14.38 -2.21
N ILE A 344 -17.03 15.51 -2.83
CA ILE A 344 -18.27 15.72 -3.58
C ILE A 344 -18.09 15.24 -5.04
N CYS A 345 -18.98 14.35 -5.48
CA CYS A 345 -19.11 13.90 -6.88
C CYS A 345 -20.51 14.27 -7.38
N ARG A 346 -20.63 14.97 -8.52
CA ARG A 346 -21.91 15.55 -8.97
C ARG A 346 -23.00 14.52 -9.26
N ASN A 347 -22.61 13.32 -9.70
CA ASN A 347 -23.54 12.23 -10.03
C ASN A 347 -23.88 11.32 -8.84
N ILE A 348 -23.32 11.57 -7.65
CA ILE A 348 -23.69 10.85 -6.44
C ILE A 348 -24.75 11.68 -5.70
N PRO A 349 -25.99 11.18 -5.59
CA PRO A 349 -27.05 11.90 -4.90
C PRO A 349 -26.72 11.97 -3.41
N ARG A 350 -26.98 13.14 -2.83
CA ARG A 350 -26.87 13.38 -1.38
C ARG A 350 -28.19 12.99 -0.73
N LEU A 351 -28.11 12.44 0.48
CA LEU A 351 -29.32 12.13 1.27
C LEU A 351 -30.01 13.41 1.75
N VAL A 352 -29.22 14.45 2.03
CA VAL A 352 -29.71 15.79 2.33
C VAL A 352 -29.59 16.64 1.06
N THR A 353 -30.72 16.91 0.42
CA THR A 353 -30.77 17.49 -0.93
C THR A 353 -30.25 18.92 -1.01
N GLY A 354 -30.31 19.68 0.09
CA GLY A 354 -29.83 21.07 0.14
C GLY A 354 -28.30 21.23 0.23
N TRP A 355 -27.54 20.16 0.51
CA TRP A 355 -26.10 20.27 0.77
C TRP A 355 -25.28 20.45 -0.51
N GLU A 356 -25.15 21.67 -0.99
CA GLU A 356 -24.41 21.99 -2.22
C GLU A 356 -22.88 22.09 -2.03
N LYS A 357 -22.45 22.66 -0.91
CA LYS A 357 -21.06 22.90 -0.51
C LYS A 357 -20.65 21.92 0.60
N PRO A 358 -19.36 21.66 0.87
CA PRO A 358 -18.94 20.73 1.91
C PRO A 358 -19.21 21.27 3.31
N ILE A 359 -19.58 20.38 4.25
CA ILE A 359 -19.55 20.64 5.69
C ILE A 359 -18.29 19.99 6.24
N ILE A 360 -17.43 20.78 6.88
CA ILE A 360 -16.14 20.30 7.40
C ILE A 360 -16.24 20.17 8.92
N ILE A 361 -16.16 18.95 9.45
CA ILE A 361 -16.18 18.72 10.90
C ILE A 361 -14.76 18.80 11.45
N GLY A 362 -14.50 19.75 12.35
CA GLY A 362 -13.29 19.81 13.18
C GLY A 362 -13.55 19.17 14.53
N ARG A 363 -13.07 17.96 14.77
CA ARG A 363 -13.25 17.22 16.03
C ARG A 363 -12.14 17.52 17.02
N HIS A 364 -12.51 17.95 18.23
CA HIS A 364 -11.61 18.04 19.38
C HIS A 364 -11.26 16.64 19.90
N ALA A 365 -10.24 16.01 19.32
CA ALA A 365 -9.88 14.61 19.60
C ALA A 365 -9.11 14.42 20.92
N HIS A 366 -9.58 15.05 22.01
CA HIS A 366 -8.97 15.00 23.33
C HIS A 366 -10.01 14.86 24.45
N ALA A 367 -9.69 14.01 25.44
CA ALA A 367 -10.44 13.80 26.67
C ALA A 367 -11.96 13.58 26.48
N ASP A 368 -12.80 14.23 27.28
CA ASP A 368 -14.24 13.97 27.39
C ASP A 368 -14.51 12.47 27.65
N GLN A 369 -15.55 11.89 27.05
CA GLN A 369 -15.89 10.47 27.21
C GLN A 369 -14.75 9.52 26.80
N TYR A 370 -13.82 9.96 25.94
CA TYR A 370 -12.74 9.13 25.37
C TYR A 370 -11.53 8.98 26.30
N LYS A 371 -11.49 9.73 27.41
CA LYS A 371 -10.53 9.52 28.53
C LYS A 371 -11.23 9.56 29.88
N ALA A 372 -12.50 9.18 29.90
CA ALA A 372 -13.29 9.15 31.11
C ALA A 372 -12.94 7.93 31.98
N THR A 373 -13.37 7.97 33.23
CA THR A 373 -13.40 6.80 34.12
C THR A 373 -14.85 6.49 34.42
N ASP A 374 -15.26 5.26 34.13
CA ASP A 374 -16.60 4.75 34.38
C ASP A 374 -16.56 3.53 35.31
N PHE A 375 -17.66 3.29 36.00
CA PHE A 375 -17.84 2.05 36.75
C PHE A 375 -19.33 1.72 36.96
N VAL A 376 -19.60 0.43 37.18
CA VAL A 376 -20.92 -0.07 37.57
C VAL A 376 -21.05 0.07 39.09
N VAL A 377 -22.06 0.81 39.52
CA VAL A 377 -22.41 0.99 40.93
C VAL A 377 -23.14 -0.28 41.39
N PRO A 378 -22.61 -1.04 42.38
CA PRO A 378 -23.13 -2.36 42.72
C PRO A 378 -24.42 -2.33 43.57
N GLY A 379 -24.75 -1.21 44.19
CA GLY A 379 -25.87 -1.09 45.12
C GLY A 379 -26.04 0.33 45.67
N ALA A 380 -26.87 0.49 46.70
CA ALA A 380 -27.11 1.79 47.31
C ALA A 380 -25.81 2.41 47.89
N GLY A 381 -25.62 3.72 47.71
CA GLY A 381 -24.41 4.40 48.15
C GLY A 381 -24.31 5.83 47.65
N LYS A 382 -23.30 6.57 48.15
CA LYS A 382 -23.04 7.96 47.77
C LYS A 382 -21.89 8.04 46.78
N LEU A 383 -22.08 8.75 45.67
CA LEU A 383 -21.03 9.06 44.71
C LEU A 383 -20.58 10.52 44.87
N GLU A 384 -19.29 10.73 45.06
CA GLU A 384 -18.68 12.04 45.21
C GLU A 384 -17.54 12.24 44.20
N LEU A 385 -17.41 13.47 43.69
CA LEU A 385 -16.29 13.91 42.86
C LEU A 385 -15.40 14.82 43.71
N LYS A 386 -14.11 14.47 43.84
CA LYS A 386 -13.16 15.18 44.70
C LYS A 386 -11.98 15.70 43.88
N PHE A 387 -11.65 16.98 44.05
CA PHE A 387 -10.47 17.62 43.45
C PHE A 387 -9.52 18.11 44.55
N THR A 388 -8.33 17.52 44.60
CA THR A 388 -7.27 17.87 45.56
C THR A 388 -6.24 18.74 44.84
N PRO A 389 -6.19 20.06 45.10
CA PRO A 389 -5.18 20.90 44.48
C PRO A 389 -3.79 20.65 45.07
N GLN A 390 -2.72 21.02 44.35
CA GLN A 390 -1.35 20.98 44.89
C GLN A 390 -1.14 21.96 46.06
N SER A 391 -1.93 23.03 46.10
CA SER A 391 -1.95 24.04 47.15
C SER A 391 -3.39 24.54 47.33
N GLY A 392 -3.82 24.71 48.58
CA GLY A 392 -5.19 25.10 48.93
C GLY A 392 -6.08 23.93 49.35
N ASP A 393 -7.37 24.23 49.53
CA ASP A 393 -8.33 23.27 50.09
C ASP A 393 -8.85 22.29 49.05
N THR A 394 -9.08 21.05 49.49
CA THR A 394 -9.74 20.05 48.66
C THR A 394 -11.21 20.38 48.46
N VAL A 395 -11.66 20.33 47.22
CA VAL A 395 -13.07 20.54 46.85
C VAL A 395 -13.75 19.19 46.64
N SER A 396 -14.97 19.03 47.13
CA SER A 396 -15.76 17.79 46.96
C SER A 396 -17.20 18.13 46.58
N PHE A 397 -17.75 17.42 45.61
CA PHE A 397 -19.10 17.58 45.12
C PHE A 397 -19.84 16.25 45.19
N VAL A 398 -21.04 16.24 45.77
CA VAL A 398 -21.91 15.07 45.70
C VAL A 398 -22.51 15.00 44.31
N VAL A 399 -22.26 13.91 43.59
CA VAL A 399 -22.78 13.70 42.23
C VAL A 399 -24.19 13.10 42.32
N HIS A 400 -24.34 12.02 43.10
CA HIS A 400 -25.61 11.33 43.25
C HIS A 400 -25.64 10.44 44.50
N GLU A 401 -26.84 10.17 45.02
CA GLU A 401 -27.10 9.16 46.05
C GLU A 401 -27.92 8.01 45.44
N TYR A 402 -27.23 6.90 45.18
CA TYR A 402 -27.83 5.70 44.60
C TYR A 402 -28.68 4.97 45.63
N LYS A 403 -29.91 4.60 45.25
CA LYS A 403 -30.80 3.74 46.05
C LYS A 403 -30.68 2.24 45.71
N GLY A 404 -29.89 1.90 44.71
CA GLY A 404 -29.70 0.56 44.17
C GLY A 404 -28.61 0.58 43.09
N PRO A 405 -28.43 -0.52 42.33
CA PRO A 405 -27.42 -0.60 41.29
C PRO A 405 -27.56 0.49 40.22
N GLY A 406 -26.45 0.89 39.60
CA GLY A 406 -26.43 1.94 38.58
C GLY A 406 -25.09 2.02 37.86
N VAL A 407 -24.85 3.15 37.18
CA VAL A 407 -23.58 3.43 36.50
C VAL A 407 -23.15 4.87 36.78
N ALA A 408 -21.85 5.12 36.73
CA ALA A 408 -21.26 6.43 36.94
C ALA A 408 -20.13 6.68 35.94
N LEU A 409 -19.93 7.94 35.57
CA LEU A 409 -18.92 8.41 34.62
C LEU A 409 -18.34 9.74 35.09
N ALA A 410 -17.02 9.85 35.12
CA ALA A 410 -16.31 11.11 35.33
C ALA A 410 -15.40 11.41 34.14
N MET A 411 -15.44 12.63 33.63
CA MET A 411 -14.64 13.07 32.48
C MET A 411 -14.00 14.44 32.74
N TYR A 412 -12.99 14.79 31.96
CA TYR A 412 -12.27 16.06 32.07
C TYR A 412 -11.91 16.61 30.68
N ASN A 413 -11.44 17.85 30.66
CA ASN A 413 -10.68 18.42 29.55
C ASN A 413 -9.68 19.44 30.10
N THR A 414 -8.82 20.02 29.26
CA THR A 414 -7.81 21.00 29.70
C THR A 414 -7.86 22.27 28.85
N ASP A 415 -7.67 23.43 29.46
CA ASP A 415 -7.66 24.72 28.77
C ASP A 415 -6.59 24.76 27.67
N ALA A 416 -5.42 24.15 27.90
CA ALA A 416 -4.38 24.02 26.89
C ALA A 416 -4.87 23.28 25.64
N SER A 417 -5.58 22.15 25.81
CA SER A 417 -6.11 21.40 24.68
C SER A 417 -7.25 22.12 23.96
N ILE A 418 -8.11 22.82 24.70
CA ILE A 418 -9.20 23.63 24.11
C ILE A 418 -8.62 24.81 23.32
N THR A 419 -7.56 25.43 23.82
CA THR A 419 -6.85 26.53 23.15
C THR A 419 -6.21 26.06 21.84
N ASP A 420 -5.53 24.91 21.86
CA ASP A 420 -4.96 24.32 20.64
C ASP A 420 -6.02 23.95 19.60
N PHE A 421 -7.17 23.43 20.07
CA PHE A 421 -8.32 23.14 19.23
C PHE A 421 -8.88 24.41 18.58
N ALA A 422 -9.07 25.49 19.34
CA ALA A 422 -9.53 26.78 18.83
C ALA A 422 -8.60 27.33 17.74
N HIS A 423 -7.29 27.43 18.03
CA HIS A 423 -6.32 27.92 17.05
C HIS A 423 -6.29 27.07 15.77
N SER A 424 -6.39 25.74 15.90
CA SER A 424 -6.44 24.84 14.74
C SER A 424 -7.69 25.10 13.90
N SER A 425 -8.86 25.24 14.53
CA SER A 425 -10.13 25.53 13.86
C SER A 425 -10.13 26.88 13.15
N PHE A 426 -9.66 27.96 13.78
CA PHE A 426 -9.58 29.29 13.16
C PHE A 426 -8.62 29.31 11.97
N LYS A 427 -7.40 28.76 12.14
CA LYS A 427 -6.41 28.67 11.06
C LYS A 427 -6.94 27.86 9.87
N TYR A 428 -7.63 26.74 10.14
CA TYR A 428 -8.20 25.90 9.10
C TYR A 428 -9.34 26.62 8.36
N ALA A 429 -10.25 27.26 9.08
CA ALA A 429 -11.34 28.04 8.50
C ALA A 429 -10.84 29.19 7.61
N LEU A 430 -9.81 29.94 8.04
CA LEU A 430 -9.15 30.96 7.23
C LEU A 430 -8.52 30.38 5.96
N ALA A 431 -7.81 29.27 6.08
CA ALA A 431 -7.18 28.61 4.94
C ALA A 431 -8.21 28.13 3.90
N ARG A 432 -9.38 27.67 4.36
CA ARG A 432 -10.50 27.27 3.49
C ARG A 432 -11.38 28.44 3.05
N LYS A 433 -11.24 29.61 3.67
CA LYS A 433 -12.13 30.77 3.52
C LYS A 433 -13.60 30.42 3.76
N TYR A 434 -13.85 29.68 4.84
CA TYR A 434 -15.19 29.32 5.28
C TYR A 434 -15.48 29.88 6.67
N PRO A 435 -16.74 30.26 6.98
CA PRO A 435 -17.13 30.62 8.34
C PRO A 435 -16.94 29.43 9.29
N LEU A 436 -16.72 29.74 10.57
CA LEU A 436 -16.49 28.77 11.63
C LEU A 436 -17.63 28.77 12.64
N TYR A 437 -18.17 27.61 12.93
CA TYR A 437 -19.17 27.40 13.98
C TYR A 437 -18.63 26.50 15.08
N LEU A 438 -18.72 26.93 16.34
CA LEU A 438 -18.50 26.05 17.49
C LEU A 438 -19.85 25.61 18.05
N SER A 439 -20.06 24.30 18.22
CA SER A 439 -21.26 23.80 18.90
C SER A 439 -20.95 23.27 20.30
N THR A 440 -21.73 23.71 21.29
CA THR A 440 -21.68 23.13 22.65
C THR A 440 -23.08 23.00 23.26
N LYS A 441 -23.16 22.47 24.48
CA LYS A 441 -24.38 22.52 25.31
C LYS A 441 -24.15 23.37 26.56
N ASN A 442 -23.70 24.62 26.37
CA ASN A 442 -23.33 25.54 27.47
C ASN A 442 -24.51 25.95 28.38
N THR A 443 -25.75 25.78 27.92
CA THR A 443 -26.95 25.89 28.77
C THR A 443 -26.99 24.86 29.90
N ILE A 444 -26.30 23.72 29.74
CA ILE A 444 -26.25 22.63 30.72
C ILE A 444 -24.84 22.53 31.35
N LEU A 445 -23.79 22.67 30.54
CA LEU A 445 -22.39 22.58 30.97
C LEU A 445 -21.70 23.94 30.77
N LYS A 446 -21.66 24.77 31.81
CA LYS A 446 -20.93 26.04 31.75
C LYS A 446 -19.45 25.78 31.48
N ASN A 447 -18.96 26.24 30.34
CA ASN A 447 -17.56 26.20 29.95
C ASN A 447 -17.00 27.62 29.86
N SER A 448 -15.68 27.73 29.90
CA SER A 448 -14.94 28.97 29.66
C SER A 448 -15.06 29.43 28.20
N ASP A 449 -15.20 30.74 27.98
CA ASP A 449 -15.36 31.40 26.67
C ASP A 449 -14.06 31.44 25.82
N ILE A 450 -13.18 30.45 25.96
CA ILE A 450 -11.83 30.42 25.36
C ILE A 450 -11.86 30.68 23.85
N PHE A 451 -12.83 30.11 23.12
CA PHE A 451 -12.95 30.31 21.68
C PHE A 451 -13.30 31.76 21.32
N GLU A 452 -14.21 32.38 22.06
CA GLU A 452 -14.65 33.76 21.84
C GLU A 452 -13.50 34.73 22.15
N ASP A 453 -12.78 34.50 23.25
CA ASP A 453 -11.61 35.29 23.63
C ASP A 453 -10.51 35.22 22.56
N ILE A 454 -10.18 34.01 22.08
CA ILE A 454 -9.17 33.80 21.03
C ILE A 454 -9.62 34.45 19.71
N TYR A 455 -10.90 34.32 19.34
CA TYR A 455 -11.42 34.94 18.12
C TYR A 455 -11.22 36.46 18.15
N ASN A 456 -11.71 37.11 19.21
CA ASN A 456 -11.68 38.56 19.34
C ASN A 456 -10.25 39.10 19.43
N ARG A 457 -9.34 38.38 20.11
CA ARG A 457 -7.95 38.79 20.28
C ARG A 457 -7.10 38.58 19.02
N ASP A 458 -7.20 37.40 18.39
CA ASP A 458 -6.19 36.95 17.43
C ASP A 458 -6.70 36.83 15.98
N TYR A 459 -7.99 36.61 15.74
CA TYR A 459 -8.48 36.17 14.41
C TYR A 459 -9.53 37.08 13.78
N LYS A 460 -10.24 37.89 14.57
CA LYS A 460 -11.38 38.70 14.09
C LYS A 460 -11.03 39.55 12.88
N LYS A 461 -9.89 40.24 12.92
CA LYS A 461 -9.42 41.10 11.82
C LYS A 461 -9.21 40.32 10.52
N ASP A 462 -8.62 39.13 10.59
CA ASP A 462 -8.34 38.30 9.42
C ASP A 462 -9.62 37.66 8.85
N PHE A 463 -10.55 37.29 9.72
CA PHE A 463 -11.87 36.77 9.33
C PHE A 463 -12.70 37.84 8.61
N GLU A 464 -12.76 39.04 9.17
CA GLU A 464 -13.45 40.20 8.56
C GLU A 464 -12.83 40.55 7.20
N ALA A 465 -11.49 40.55 7.09
CA ALA A 465 -10.78 40.78 5.83
C ALA A 465 -11.06 39.70 4.77
N ALA A 466 -11.31 38.46 5.20
CA ALA A 466 -11.68 37.35 4.31
C ALA A 466 -13.19 37.27 4.03
N GLY A 467 -14.02 38.11 4.66
CA GLY A 467 -15.48 38.11 4.49
C GLY A 467 -16.18 36.91 5.14
N ILE A 468 -15.57 36.31 6.16
CA ILE A 468 -16.08 35.17 6.92
C ILE A 468 -16.24 35.54 8.40
N TRP A 469 -16.93 34.72 9.18
CA TRP A 469 -17.21 34.99 10.59
C TRP A 469 -17.02 33.74 11.46
N TYR A 470 -16.99 33.96 12.77
CA TYR A 470 -17.09 32.94 13.80
C TYR A 470 -18.41 33.09 14.57
N GLU A 471 -19.05 31.98 14.91
CA GLU A 471 -20.27 31.97 15.72
C GLU A 471 -20.30 30.75 16.66
N HIS A 472 -20.62 30.98 17.94
CA HIS A 472 -20.97 29.93 18.88
C HIS A 472 -22.46 29.59 18.75
N ARG A 473 -22.79 28.29 18.73
CA ARG A 473 -24.17 27.79 18.70
C ARG A 473 -24.40 26.68 19.72
N LEU A 474 -25.65 26.55 20.14
CA LEU A 474 -26.09 25.34 20.83
C LEU A 474 -26.11 24.17 19.84
N ILE A 475 -25.69 22.98 20.29
CA ILE A 475 -25.58 21.79 19.43
C ILE A 475 -26.89 21.42 18.72
N ASP A 476 -28.03 21.60 19.38
CA ASP A 476 -29.37 21.39 18.84
C ASP A 476 -29.76 22.40 17.74
N ASP A 477 -29.37 23.66 17.88
CA ASP A 477 -29.53 24.64 16.80
C ASP A 477 -28.55 24.35 15.65
N MET A 478 -27.31 24.00 15.97
CA MET A 478 -26.27 23.75 14.97
C MET A 478 -26.61 22.55 14.08
N VAL A 479 -27.11 21.44 14.65
CA VAL A 479 -27.53 20.28 13.84
C VAL A 479 -28.74 20.63 12.97
N ALA A 480 -29.68 21.45 13.47
CA ALA A 480 -30.82 21.91 12.69
C ALA A 480 -30.41 22.85 11.57
N TYR A 481 -29.46 23.75 11.82
CA TYR A 481 -28.85 24.62 10.82
C TYR A 481 -28.13 23.80 9.75
N ALA A 482 -27.27 22.85 10.15
CA ALA A 482 -26.54 22.00 9.22
C ALA A 482 -27.49 21.31 8.23
N MET A 483 -28.60 20.72 8.72
CA MET A 483 -29.60 20.05 7.88
C MET A 483 -30.36 20.99 6.91
N LYS A 484 -30.48 22.28 7.22
CA LYS A 484 -31.19 23.27 6.40
C LYS A 484 -30.27 24.10 5.49
N SER A 485 -28.99 24.16 5.83
CA SER A 485 -27.99 24.97 5.13
C SER A 485 -27.61 24.38 3.77
N GLU A 486 -26.94 25.20 2.95
CA GLU A 486 -26.26 24.73 1.74
C GLU A 486 -24.91 24.03 2.02
N GLY A 487 -24.48 23.93 3.28
CA GLY A 487 -23.11 23.61 3.65
C GLY A 487 -22.17 24.82 3.48
N GLY A 488 -20.86 24.56 3.34
CA GLY A 488 -19.84 25.60 3.11
C GLY A 488 -19.37 26.28 4.39
N PHE A 489 -19.15 25.51 5.45
CA PHE A 489 -18.66 26.00 6.73
C PHE A 489 -17.78 24.96 7.43
N VAL A 490 -16.94 25.43 8.35
CA VAL A 490 -16.23 24.58 9.30
C VAL A 490 -17.06 24.51 10.59
N TRP A 491 -17.27 23.31 11.09
CA TRP A 491 -18.00 23.03 12.32
C TRP A 491 -17.03 22.41 13.34
N ALA A 492 -16.58 23.24 14.28
CA ALA A 492 -15.83 22.80 15.45
C ALA A 492 -16.77 22.08 16.42
N CYS A 493 -16.52 20.79 16.60
CA CYS A 493 -17.27 19.91 17.49
C CYS A 493 -16.40 19.46 18.67
N LYS A 494 -17.03 19.31 19.84
CA LYS A 494 -16.45 18.54 20.94
C LYS A 494 -16.16 17.10 20.52
N ASN A 495 -15.42 16.36 21.33
CA ASN A 495 -14.92 15.04 20.95
C ASN A 495 -16.04 14.08 20.50
N TYR A 496 -17.09 13.94 21.33
CA TYR A 496 -18.22 13.07 21.05
C TYR A 496 -19.09 13.56 19.89
N ASP A 497 -19.43 14.85 19.89
CA ASP A 497 -20.23 15.45 18.81
C ASP A 497 -19.52 15.30 17.46
N GLY A 498 -18.20 15.50 17.43
CA GLY A 498 -17.41 15.38 16.21
C GLY A 498 -17.37 13.96 15.68
N ASP A 499 -17.37 12.96 16.56
CA ASP A 499 -17.45 11.54 16.17
C ASP A 499 -18.79 11.26 15.48
N VAL A 500 -19.90 11.51 16.17
CA VAL A 500 -21.25 11.21 15.70
C VAL A 500 -21.63 12.03 14.45
N GLN A 501 -21.35 13.34 14.47
CA GLN A 501 -21.74 14.21 13.37
C GLN A 501 -20.89 14.00 12.13
N SER A 502 -19.61 13.63 12.27
CA SER A 502 -18.78 13.37 11.09
C SER A 502 -19.25 12.16 10.29
N ASP A 503 -19.70 11.10 10.95
CA ASP A 503 -20.28 9.93 10.28
C ASP A 503 -21.64 10.26 9.65
N SER A 504 -22.48 11.03 10.36
CA SER A 504 -23.77 11.50 9.84
C SER A 504 -23.60 12.36 8.59
N VAL A 505 -22.65 13.31 8.61
CA VAL A 505 -22.30 14.16 7.47
C VAL A 505 -21.73 13.31 6.32
N ALA A 506 -20.81 12.38 6.59
CA ALA A 506 -20.26 11.49 5.57
C ALA A 506 -21.34 10.69 4.85
N GLN A 507 -22.26 10.09 5.59
CA GLN A 507 -23.37 9.34 5.02
C GLN A 507 -24.32 10.25 4.23
N GLY A 508 -24.54 11.49 4.70
CA GLY A 508 -25.36 12.48 3.99
C GLY A 508 -24.79 12.91 2.64
N TYR A 509 -23.46 12.90 2.48
CA TYR A 509 -22.78 13.12 1.20
C TYR A 509 -22.62 11.85 0.33
N GLY A 510 -23.09 10.70 0.78
CA GLY A 510 -23.22 9.48 -0.02
C GLY A 510 -22.61 8.24 0.65
N SER A 511 -21.30 8.22 0.87
CA SER A 511 -20.57 7.06 1.39
C SER A 511 -19.43 7.48 2.31
N LEU A 512 -19.14 6.66 3.34
CA LEU A 512 -17.94 6.80 4.18
C LEU A 512 -16.63 6.76 3.35
N GLY A 513 -16.65 6.13 2.18
CA GLY A 513 -15.53 6.12 1.23
C GLY A 513 -15.28 7.46 0.52
N LEU A 514 -16.17 8.44 0.71
CA LEU A 514 -16.08 9.80 0.18
C LEU A 514 -15.82 10.83 1.29
N MET A 515 -15.02 10.48 2.29
CA MET A 515 -14.68 11.38 3.40
C MET A 515 -13.17 11.34 3.65
N THR A 516 -12.56 12.52 3.66
CA THR A 516 -11.16 12.70 4.06
C THR A 516 -11.05 12.91 5.57
N SER A 517 -9.91 12.58 6.17
CA SER A 517 -9.62 12.85 7.57
C SER A 517 -8.18 13.35 7.70
N VAL A 518 -7.99 14.56 8.23
CA VAL A 518 -6.66 15.16 8.41
C VAL A 518 -6.54 15.71 9.82
N LEU A 519 -5.64 15.14 10.62
CA LEU A 519 -5.17 15.73 11.86
C LEU A 519 -4.21 16.89 11.55
N VAL A 520 -4.55 18.07 12.04
CA VAL A 520 -3.70 19.26 11.94
C VAL A 520 -3.20 19.62 13.33
N CYS A 521 -1.88 19.65 13.50
CA CYS A 521 -1.24 20.02 14.76
C CYS A 521 -1.25 21.54 14.97
N PRO A 522 -1.22 22.02 16.24
CA PRO A 522 -1.29 23.45 16.55
C PRO A 522 -0.09 24.25 16.03
N ASP A 523 1.05 23.60 15.80
CA ASP A 523 2.26 24.15 15.17
C ASP A 523 2.02 24.66 13.74
N GLY A 524 0.89 24.30 13.11
CA GLY A 524 0.53 24.67 11.75
C GLY A 524 1.41 24.02 10.67
N LYS A 525 2.25 23.06 11.06
CA LYS A 525 3.27 22.42 10.22
C LYS A 525 3.12 20.90 10.18
N THR A 526 2.78 20.25 11.28
CA THR A 526 2.66 18.79 11.35
C THR A 526 1.25 18.35 10.99
N VAL A 527 1.13 17.39 10.07
CA VAL A 527 -0.16 16.79 9.70
C VAL A 527 -0.08 15.28 9.64
N GLU A 528 -1.18 14.64 9.97
CA GLU A 528 -1.41 13.22 9.71
C GLU A 528 -2.73 13.08 8.93
N SER A 529 -2.71 12.35 7.81
CA SER A 529 -3.87 12.16 6.95
C SER A 529 -4.23 10.68 6.84
N GLU A 530 -5.50 10.37 7.07
CA GLU A 530 -6.09 9.02 7.01
C GLU A 530 -7.44 9.03 6.27
N ALA A 531 -7.92 7.83 5.94
CA ALA A 531 -9.32 7.65 5.57
C ALA A 531 -10.20 7.75 6.82
N ALA A 532 -11.43 8.28 6.69
CA ALA A 532 -12.33 8.37 7.84
C ALA A 532 -12.90 7.02 8.31
N HIS A 533 -12.88 6.00 7.44
CA HIS A 533 -13.42 4.67 7.72
C HIS A 533 -12.39 3.70 8.35
N GLY A 534 -12.89 2.61 8.93
CA GLY A 534 -12.05 1.53 9.47
C GLY A 534 -11.46 0.61 8.40
N THR A 535 -11.01 -0.58 8.82
CA THR A 535 -10.26 -1.56 8.01
C THR A 535 -11.09 -2.38 7.02
N VAL A 536 -12.41 -2.18 7.02
CA VAL A 536 -13.40 -2.86 6.16
C VAL A 536 -13.35 -4.39 6.30
N THR A 537 -13.31 -4.88 7.54
CA THR A 537 -13.20 -6.31 7.90
C THR A 537 -14.13 -7.22 7.12
N ARG A 538 -15.40 -6.83 6.91
CA ARG A 538 -16.37 -7.67 6.19
C ARG A 538 -15.89 -8.00 4.77
N HIS A 539 -15.34 -7.02 4.06
CA HIS A 539 -14.82 -7.24 2.71
C HIS A 539 -13.51 -8.02 2.77
N TYR A 540 -12.68 -7.80 3.79
CA TYR A 540 -11.48 -8.61 4.01
C TYR A 540 -11.80 -10.10 4.21
N ARG A 541 -12.86 -10.45 4.97
CA ARG A 541 -13.29 -11.86 5.10
C ARG A 541 -13.76 -12.47 3.79
N MET A 542 -14.41 -11.69 2.93
CA MET A 542 -14.78 -12.14 1.58
C MET A 542 -13.53 -12.37 0.73
N TYR A 543 -12.58 -11.43 0.77
CA TYR A 543 -11.29 -11.56 0.09
C TYR A 543 -10.51 -12.81 0.54
N GLN A 544 -10.44 -13.10 1.84
CA GLN A 544 -9.80 -14.32 2.38
C GLN A 544 -10.45 -15.61 1.86
N GLN A 545 -11.74 -15.57 1.49
CA GLN A 545 -12.46 -16.69 0.90
C GLN A 545 -12.34 -16.75 -0.64
N GLY A 546 -11.51 -15.89 -1.25
CA GLY A 546 -11.42 -15.75 -2.70
C GLY A 546 -12.68 -15.17 -3.36
N LYS A 547 -13.56 -14.54 -2.57
CA LYS A 547 -14.78 -13.91 -3.09
C LYS A 547 -14.49 -12.52 -3.61
N GLU A 548 -15.32 -12.15 -4.57
CA GLU A 548 -15.37 -10.83 -5.18
C GLU A 548 -15.63 -9.72 -4.12
N THR A 549 -14.94 -8.57 -4.21
CA THR A 549 -15.08 -7.42 -3.30
C THR A 549 -15.03 -6.07 -4.03
N SER A 550 -16.01 -5.20 -3.76
CA SER A 550 -16.04 -3.82 -4.26
C SER A 550 -15.95 -2.83 -3.09
N THR A 551 -14.72 -2.63 -2.61
CA THR A 551 -14.36 -1.67 -1.56
C THR A 551 -13.90 -0.38 -2.21
N ASN A 552 -14.47 0.75 -1.79
CA ASN A 552 -14.13 2.07 -2.30
C ASN A 552 -12.73 2.52 -1.82
N PRO A 553 -11.74 2.74 -2.73
CA PRO A 553 -10.39 3.14 -2.35
C PRO A 553 -10.21 4.66 -2.25
N ILE A 554 -11.24 5.47 -2.54
CA ILE A 554 -11.09 6.92 -2.78
C ILE A 554 -10.63 7.66 -1.53
N ALA A 555 -11.22 7.42 -0.35
CA ALA A 555 -10.75 8.02 0.90
C ALA A 555 -9.28 7.68 1.21
N SER A 556 -8.83 6.45 0.95
CA SER A 556 -7.43 6.04 1.11
C SER A 556 -6.50 6.74 0.10
N ILE A 557 -6.94 6.94 -1.14
CA ILE A 557 -6.19 7.73 -2.13
C ILE A 557 -6.10 9.19 -1.69
N PHE A 558 -7.20 9.75 -1.16
CA PHE A 558 -7.21 11.12 -0.67
C PHE A 558 -6.36 11.30 0.59
N ALA A 559 -6.19 10.28 1.43
CA ALA A 559 -5.21 10.32 2.50
C ALA A 559 -3.79 10.55 1.91
N TRP A 560 -3.43 9.82 0.85
CA TRP A 560 -2.17 10.04 0.13
C TRP A 560 -2.07 11.44 -0.45
N THR A 561 -3.06 11.90 -1.22
CA THR A 561 -2.98 13.22 -1.86
C THR A 561 -2.96 14.35 -0.84
N ARG A 562 -3.72 14.28 0.26
CA ARG A 562 -3.71 15.30 1.31
C ARG A 562 -2.36 15.41 2.00
N GLY A 563 -1.72 14.29 2.32
CA GLY A 563 -0.35 14.28 2.83
C GLY A 563 0.66 14.86 1.82
N LEU A 564 0.55 14.48 0.54
CA LEU A 564 1.43 14.99 -0.51
C LEU A 564 1.22 16.48 -0.82
N LEU A 565 -0.02 16.99 -0.74
CA LEU A 565 -0.32 18.42 -0.88
C LEU A 565 0.33 19.22 0.25
N HIS A 566 0.29 18.70 1.46
CA HIS A 566 0.95 19.34 2.59
C HIS A 566 2.47 19.27 2.48
N ARG A 567 3.03 18.12 2.07
CA ARG A 567 4.46 18.00 1.73
C ARG A 567 4.88 19.01 0.66
N ALA A 568 4.07 19.14 -0.39
CA ALA A 568 4.28 20.11 -1.47
C ALA A 568 4.27 21.56 -0.96
N LYS A 569 3.38 21.89 -0.02
CA LYS A 569 3.35 23.21 0.63
C LYS A 569 4.63 23.45 1.43
N LEU A 570 5.07 22.48 2.24
CA LEU A 570 6.27 22.61 3.06
C LEU A 570 7.56 22.71 2.22
N ASP A 571 7.60 22.03 1.07
CA ASP A 571 8.76 22.02 0.16
C ASP A 571 8.70 23.12 -0.92
N ASN A 572 7.62 23.90 -0.96
CA ASN A 572 7.30 24.82 -2.06
C ASN A 572 7.37 24.14 -3.45
N ASN A 573 6.82 22.93 -3.55
CA ASN A 573 6.92 22.05 -4.72
C ASN A 573 5.63 22.07 -5.56
N ALA A 574 5.61 22.93 -6.58
CA ALA A 574 4.45 23.10 -7.45
C ALA A 574 4.11 21.86 -8.29
N GLU A 575 5.11 21.05 -8.68
CA GLU A 575 4.90 19.82 -9.46
C GLU A 575 4.19 18.74 -8.63
N LEU A 576 4.64 18.55 -7.38
CA LEU A 576 4.01 17.62 -6.46
C LEU A 576 2.57 18.05 -6.13
N LYS A 577 2.35 19.36 -5.93
CA LYS A 577 1.02 19.92 -5.75
C LYS A 577 0.12 19.60 -6.94
N ARG A 578 0.56 19.90 -8.17
CA ARG A 578 -0.20 19.62 -9.40
C ARG A 578 -0.50 18.14 -9.55
N PHE A 579 0.44 17.26 -9.23
CA PHE A 579 0.24 15.80 -9.26
C PHE A 579 -0.87 15.37 -8.30
N ALA A 580 -0.81 15.80 -7.04
CA ALA A 580 -1.80 15.42 -6.03
C ALA A 580 -3.21 15.97 -6.38
N GLU A 581 -3.30 17.23 -6.84
CA GLU A 581 -4.58 17.81 -7.32
C GLU A 581 -5.12 17.06 -8.55
N THR A 582 -4.24 16.64 -9.46
CA THR A 582 -4.63 15.85 -10.64
C THR A 582 -5.16 14.48 -10.24
N LEU A 583 -4.56 13.82 -9.25
CA LEU A 583 -5.02 12.53 -8.76
C LEU A 583 -6.39 12.63 -8.07
N GLU A 584 -6.61 13.65 -7.24
CA GLU A 584 -7.95 13.92 -6.67
C GLU A 584 -8.99 14.16 -7.76
N LYS A 585 -8.64 14.97 -8.77
CA LYS A 585 -9.52 15.23 -9.91
C LYS A 585 -9.84 13.97 -10.71
N VAL A 586 -8.84 13.11 -10.99
CA VAL A 586 -9.04 11.84 -11.71
C VAL A 586 -10.00 10.92 -10.96
N CYS A 587 -9.92 10.89 -9.63
CA CYS A 587 -10.85 10.12 -8.81
C CYS A 587 -12.29 10.57 -9.02
N ILE A 588 -12.55 11.88 -8.90
CA ILE A 588 -13.88 12.48 -9.10
C ILE A 588 -14.36 12.28 -10.54
N ASP A 589 -13.54 12.64 -11.53
CA ASP A 589 -13.89 12.54 -12.95
C ASP A 589 -14.19 11.08 -13.37
N THR A 590 -13.52 10.10 -12.77
CA THR A 590 -13.77 8.67 -13.03
C THR A 590 -15.14 8.23 -12.51
N ILE A 591 -15.51 8.66 -11.30
CA ILE A 591 -16.83 8.41 -10.71
C ILE A 591 -17.91 9.11 -11.53
N GLU A 592 -17.70 10.37 -11.89
CA GLU A 592 -18.62 11.17 -12.70
C GLU A 592 -18.81 10.61 -14.13
N ALA A 593 -17.81 9.91 -14.66
CA ALA A 593 -17.90 9.17 -15.92
C ALA A 593 -18.67 7.84 -15.81
N GLY A 594 -19.17 7.48 -14.63
CA GLY A 594 -19.98 6.28 -14.39
C GLY A 594 -19.20 5.06 -13.91
N PHE A 595 -17.87 5.15 -13.79
CA PHE A 595 -17.06 4.06 -13.23
C PHE A 595 -16.95 4.23 -11.72
N MET A 596 -17.59 3.35 -10.94
CA MET A 596 -17.63 3.50 -9.48
C MET A 596 -17.71 2.14 -8.78
N THR A 597 -17.46 2.13 -7.47
CA THR A 597 -17.63 0.94 -6.63
C THR A 597 -19.08 0.77 -6.17
N LYS A 598 -19.38 -0.42 -5.62
CA LYS A 598 -20.74 -0.86 -5.30
C LYS A 598 -21.46 0.05 -4.32
N ASP A 599 -20.76 0.61 -3.34
CA ASP A 599 -21.31 1.57 -2.38
C ASP A 599 -21.88 2.81 -3.09
N LEU A 600 -21.17 3.35 -4.08
CA LEU A 600 -21.61 4.53 -4.83
C LEU A 600 -22.76 4.20 -5.79
N ALA A 601 -22.72 3.03 -6.43
CA ALA A 601 -23.84 2.55 -7.24
C ALA A 601 -25.11 2.38 -6.39
N ILE A 602 -24.98 1.93 -5.13
CA ILE A 602 -26.09 1.84 -4.17
C ILE A 602 -26.68 3.22 -3.88
N CYS A 603 -25.86 4.28 -3.75
CA CYS A 603 -26.37 5.64 -3.57
C CYS A 603 -27.28 6.07 -4.73
N ILE A 604 -26.93 5.70 -5.97
CA ILE A 604 -27.69 6.09 -7.17
C ILE A 604 -28.96 5.25 -7.35
N LYS A 605 -28.86 3.92 -7.21
CA LYS A 605 -29.92 2.98 -7.61
C LYS A 605 -30.67 2.34 -6.44
N GLY A 606 -30.24 2.58 -5.21
CA GLY A 606 -30.72 1.90 -4.01
C GLY A 606 -30.21 0.44 -3.92
N MET A 607 -30.20 -0.12 -2.72
CA MET A 607 -29.62 -1.45 -2.46
C MET A 607 -30.21 -2.58 -3.33
N ASN A 608 -31.51 -2.51 -3.62
CA ASN A 608 -32.22 -3.52 -4.41
C ASN A 608 -32.13 -3.30 -5.93
N GLY A 609 -31.70 -2.11 -6.37
CA GLY A 609 -31.64 -1.74 -7.78
C GLY A 609 -30.28 -1.94 -8.44
N VAL A 610 -29.23 -2.21 -7.66
CA VAL A 610 -27.86 -2.36 -8.17
C VAL A 610 -27.63 -3.74 -8.78
N LYS A 611 -27.19 -3.75 -10.04
CA LYS A 611 -26.75 -4.94 -10.78
C LYS A 611 -25.23 -5.00 -10.85
N ARG A 612 -24.67 -6.17 -11.22
CA ARG A 612 -23.21 -6.37 -11.31
C ARG A 612 -22.54 -5.44 -12.33
N GLU A 613 -23.23 -5.10 -13.41
CA GLU A 613 -22.78 -4.16 -14.46
C GLU A 613 -22.70 -2.70 -14.01
N ASP A 614 -23.33 -2.35 -12.87
CA ASP A 614 -23.42 -0.98 -12.39
C ASP A 614 -22.19 -0.51 -11.60
N TYR A 615 -21.29 -1.43 -11.26
CA TYR A 615 -20.11 -1.13 -10.47
C TYR A 615 -18.90 -1.96 -10.88
N LEU A 616 -17.74 -1.46 -10.48
CA LEU A 616 -16.46 -2.14 -10.62
C LEU A 616 -16.03 -2.76 -9.30
N GLU A 617 -15.31 -3.87 -9.44
CA GLU A 617 -14.56 -4.50 -8.36
C GLU A 617 -13.40 -3.64 -7.88
N THR A 618 -12.94 -3.86 -6.65
CA THR A 618 -11.86 -3.04 -6.05
C THR A 618 -10.65 -2.95 -6.98
N PHE A 619 -10.17 -4.09 -7.48
CA PHE A 619 -8.98 -4.15 -8.35
C PHE A 619 -9.23 -3.52 -9.73
N ALA A 620 -10.39 -3.80 -10.34
CA ALA A 620 -10.75 -3.23 -11.64
C ALA A 620 -10.93 -1.71 -11.58
N PHE A 621 -11.51 -1.20 -10.48
CA PHE A 621 -11.64 0.23 -10.25
C PHE A 621 -10.27 0.89 -10.03
N MET A 622 -9.37 0.26 -9.27
CA MET A 622 -7.98 0.72 -9.13
C MET A 622 -7.22 0.78 -10.46
N ASP A 623 -7.38 -0.24 -11.32
CA ASP A 623 -6.80 -0.23 -12.67
C ASP A 623 -7.38 0.89 -13.53
N LYS A 624 -8.69 1.14 -13.41
CA LYS A 624 -9.35 2.24 -14.13
C LYS A 624 -8.82 3.62 -13.70
N LEU A 625 -8.63 3.83 -12.41
CA LEU A 625 -8.01 5.05 -11.87
C LEU A 625 -6.58 5.22 -12.38
N ALA A 626 -5.78 4.15 -12.39
CA ALA A 626 -4.40 4.18 -12.89
C ALA A 626 -4.33 4.47 -14.40
N GLU A 627 -5.25 3.91 -15.20
CA GLU A 627 -5.40 4.23 -16.62
C GLU A 627 -5.70 5.73 -16.82
N ASN A 628 -6.69 6.25 -16.11
CA ASN A 628 -7.12 7.64 -16.23
C ASN A 628 -6.06 8.63 -15.73
N LEU A 629 -5.33 8.30 -14.67
CA LEU A 629 -4.22 9.12 -14.15
C LEU A 629 -3.10 9.25 -15.18
N ARG A 630 -2.67 8.14 -15.81
CA ARG A 630 -1.65 8.19 -16.87
C ARG A 630 -2.08 9.06 -18.04
N LYS A 631 -3.36 8.99 -18.44
CA LYS A 631 -3.91 9.85 -19.50
C LYS A 631 -3.94 11.32 -19.09
N ALA A 632 -4.26 11.62 -17.84
CA ALA A 632 -4.33 12.99 -17.33
C ALA A 632 -2.94 13.63 -17.23
N LEU A 633 -1.94 12.88 -16.77
CA LEU A 633 -0.56 13.37 -16.62
C LEU A 633 0.21 13.46 -17.95
N ALA A 634 -0.25 12.77 -19.01
CA ALA A 634 0.34 12.88 -20.35
C ALA A 634 -0.05 14.17 -21.10
N LYS A 635 -0.96 14.98 -20.54
CA LYS A 635 -1.40 16.28 -21.07
C LYS A 635 -0.70 17.41 -20.33
#